data_AF-K1THT3-F1
#
_entry.id   AF-K1THT3-F1
#
_cell.length_a   1.000
_cell.length_b   1.000
_cell.length_c   1.000
_cell.angle_alpha   90.00
_cell.angle_beta   90.00
_cell.angle_gamma   90.00
#
_symmetry.space_group_name_H-M   'P 1'
#
loop_
_entity.id
_entity.type
_entity.pdbx_description
1 polymer ?
#
loop_
_entity_poly.entity_id
_entity_poly.type
_entity_poly.pdbx_seq_one_letter_code
_entity_poly.pdbx_strand_id
1 'polypeptide(L)'
;MLGQDRLPSINARWIKLARELNDTVQVSDAHNNLISHYYQLGDIDQLKAATYEYMDWCRKYQRTRDRYMAWRQYIQRMTEKGMQEEAMAETVRLHQDAEQARDKYGLACGEMCIGYNHRVFGNNVKL
;
A
#
# COMPACT_ATOMS: atom_id res chain seq x y z
N MET A 1 -19.64 -18.58 -2.73
CA MET A 1 -18.25 -18.47 -2.23
C MET A 1 -18.31 -18.06 -0.76
N LEU A 2 -18.08 -18.99 0.18
CA LEU A 2 -18.14 -18.70 1.64
C LEU A 2 -16.77 -18.30 2.23
N GLY A 3 -15.70 -18.35 1.42
CA GLY A 3 -14.32 -18.11 1.87
C GLY A 3 -13.87 -16.65 1.78
N GLN A 4 -14.49 -15.83 0.93
CA GLN A 4 -14.10 -14.41 0.77
C GLN A 4 -14.55 -13.55 1.96
N ASP A 5 -15.78 -13.72 2.43
CA ASP A 5 -16.33 -12.90 3.54
C ASP A 5 -15.62 -13.10 4.88
N ARG A 6 -14.98 -14.26 5.10
CA ARG A 6 -14.29 -14.57 6.35
C ARG A 6 -12.82 -14.13 6.36
N LEU A 7 -12.23 -13.86 5.20
CA LEU A 7 -10.81 -13.58 5.08
C LEU A 7 -10.38 -12.28 5.81
N PRO A 8 -11.16 -11.18 5.78
CA PRO A 8 -10.87 -10.00 6.58
C PRO A 8 -10.87 -10.28 8.09
N SER A 9 -11.89 -10.97 8.59
CA SER A 9 -12.01 -11.24 10.04
C SER A 9 -10.95 -12.22 10.55
N ILE A 10 -10.52 -13.18 9.72
CA ILE A 10 -9.40 -14.08 10.01
C ILE A 10 -8.09 -13.29 10.07
N ASN A 11 -7.79 -12.46 9.07
CA ASN A 11 -6.55 -11.66 9.08
C ASN A 11 -6.52 -10.65 10.23
N ALA A 12 -7.64 -10.01 10.59
CA ALA A 12 -7.70 -9.13 11.74
C ALA A 12 -7.32 -9.84 13.06
N ARG A 13 -7.79 -11.08 13.26
CA ARG A 13 -7.42 -11.90 14.42
C ARG A 13 -5.94 -12.29 14.40
N TRP A 14 -5.42 -12.68 13.23
CA TRP A 14 -4.00 -13.01 13.08
C TRP A 14 -3.08 -11.80 13.30
N ILE A 15 -3.43 -10.63 12.78
CA ILE A 15 -2.68 -9.38 13.02
C ILE A 15 -2.64 -9.08 14.51
N LYS A 16 -3.77 -9.21 15.21
CA LYS A 16 -3.82 -8.99 16.66
C LYS A 16 -2.88 -9.95 17.39
N LEU A 17 -2.96 -11.25 17.10
CA LEU A 17 -2.12 -12.26 17.73
C LEU A 17 -0.62 -12.05 17.41
N ALA A 18 -0.29 -11.78 16.16
CA ALA A 18 1.09 -11.54 15.74
C ALA A 18 1.68 -10.27 16.41
N ARG A 19 0.88 -9.22 16.60
CA ARG A 19 1.26 -8.03 17.38
C ARG A 19 1.49 -8.38 18.85
N GLU A 20 0.65 -9.20 19.47
CA GLU A 20 0.80 -9.66 20.87
C GLU A 20 2.07 -10.50 21.06
N LEU A 21 2.43 -11.31 20.06
CA LEU A 21 3.65 -12.13 20.05
C LEU A 21 4.90 -11.37 19.58
N ASN A 22 4.77 -10.10 19.19
CA ASN A 22 5.81 -9.29 18.56
C ASN A 22 6.44 -9.95 17.31
N ASP A 23 5.67 -10.80 16.62
CA ASP A 23 6.07 -11.47 15.39
C ASP A 23 5.86 -10.52 14.20
N THR A 24 6.88 -9.70 13.93
CA THR A 24 6.79 -8.67 12.90
C THR A 24 6.65 -9.23 11.48
N VAL A 25 7.11 -10.46 11.22
CA VAL A 25 6.97 -11.11 9.91
C VAL A 25 5.51 -11.45 9.68
N GLN A 26 4.87 -12.09 10.67
CA GLN A 26 3.46 -12.47 10.56
C GLN A 26 2.52 -11.26 10.52
N VAL A 27 2.87 -10.13 11.16
CA VAL A 27 2.11 -8.89 11.01
C VAL A 27 2.15 -8.40 9.56
N SER A 28 3.34 -8.34 8.96
CA SER A 28 3.52 -7.94 7.56
C SER A 28 2.77 -8.86 6.59
N ASP A 29 2.87 -10.17 6.76
CA ASP A 29 2.21 -11.14 5.88
C ASP A 29 0.68 -11.08 5.98
N ALA A 30 0.13 -10.92 7.19
CA ALA A 30 -1.31 -10.80 7.37
C ALA A 30 -1.86 -9.49 6.77
N HIS A 31 -1.13 -8.37 6.89
CA HIS A 31 -1.50 -7.13 6.20
C HIS A 31 -1.40 -7.27 4.67
N ASN A 32 -0.34 -7.88 4.14
CA ASN A 32 -0.18 -8.11 2.70
C ASN A 32 -1.32 -8.97 2.11
N ASN A 33 -1.74 -10.00 2.85
CA ASN A 33 -2.89 -10.83 2.47
C ASN A 33 -4.19 -10.02 2.44
N LEU A 34 -4.43 -9.21 3.48
CA LEU A 34 -5.62 -8.37 3.58
C LEU A 34 -5.68 -7.31 2.47
N ILE A 35 -4.58 -6.59 2.25
CA ILE A 35 -4.45 -5.56 1.22
C ILE A 35 -4.64 -6.19 -0.18
N SER A 36 -4.05 -7.35 -0.45
CA SER A 36 -4.20 -8.04 -1.73
C SER A 36 -5.63 -8.54 -1.95
N HIS A 37 -6.33 -8.95 -0.90
CA HIS A 37 -7.72 -9.34 -0.97
C HIS A 37 -8.64 -8.17 -1.37
N TYR A 38 -8.50 -7.01 -0.73
CA TYR A 38 -9.32 -5.84 -1.09
C TYR A 38 -9.04 -5.35 -2.52
N TYR A 39 -7.78 -5.42 -2.97
CA TYR A 39 -7.45 -5.14 -4.37
C TYR A 39 -8.16 -6.09 -5.35
N GLN A 40 -8.21 -7.39 -5.06
CA GLN A 40 -8.90 -8.38 -5.88
C GLN A 40 -10.41 -8.17 -5.94
N LEU A 41 -11.02 -7.73 -4.83
CA LEU A 41 -12.45 -7.38 -4.80
C LEU A 41 -12.76 -6.05 -5.50
N GLY A 42 -11.75 -5.20 -5.74
CA GLY A 42 -11.96 -3.84 -6.24
C GLY A 42 -12.52 -2.90 -5.17
N ASP A 43 -12.46 -3.27 -3.90
CA ASP A 43 -12.85 -2.42 -2.77
C ASP A 43 -11.70 -1.45 -2.45
N ILE A 44 -11.75 -0.28 -3.10
CA ILE A 44 -10.67 0.71 -3.03
C ILE A 44 -10.61 1.37 -1.65
N ASP A 45 -11.76 1.60 -1.01
CA ASP A 45 -11.83 2.22 0.31
C ASP A 45 -11.16 1.33 1.36
N GLN A 46 -11.47 0.03 1.36
CA GLN A 46 -10.84 -0.92 2.28
C GLN A 46 -9.38 -1.19 1.93
N LEU A 47 -9.02 -1.21 0.64
CA LEU A 47 -7.63 -1.29 0.20
C LEU A 47 -6.81 -0.12 0.76
N LYS A 48 -7.32 1.11 0.65
CA LYS A 48 -6.66 2.31 1.19
C LYS A 48 -6.54 2.22 2.70
N ALA A 49 -7.64 1.92 3.40
CA ALA A 49 -7.66 1.82 4.85
C ALA A 49 -6.65 0.78 5.37
N ALA A 50 -6.64 -0.42 4.80
CA ALA A 50 -5.72 -1.50 5.21
C ALA A 50 -4.25 -1.15 4.91
N THR A 51 -3.98 -0.43 3.81
CA THR A 51 -2.63 0.02 3.47
C THR A 51 -2.13 1.06 4.47
N TYR A 52 -2.95 2.06 4.78
CA TYR A 52 -2.60 3.11 5.74
C TYR A 52 -2.44 2.56 7.16
N GLU A 53 -3.29 1.61 7.59
CA GLU A 53 -3.12 0.93 8.87
C GLU A 53 -1.76 0.23 8.96
N TYR A 54 -1.36 -0.48 7.90
CA TYR A 54 -0.06 -1.14 7.85
C TYR A 54 1.09 -0.13 7.86
N MET A 55 0.97 0.97 7.11
CA MET A 55 1.98 2.03 7.08
C MET A 55 2.17 2.71 8.44
N ASP A 56 1.09 2.96 9.18
CA ASP A 56 1.13 3.50 10.54
C ASP A 56 1.79 2.54 11.52
N TRP A 57 1.49 1.24 11.40
CA TRP A 57 2.17 0.20 12.16
C TRP A 57 3.67 0.17 11.83
N CYS A 58 4.05 0.17 10.55
CA CYS A 58 5.44 0.21 10.14
C CYS A 58 6.18 1.44 10.71
N ARG A 59 5.52 2.61 10.74
CA ARG A 59 6.07 3.83 11.36
C ARG A 59 6.33 3.64 12.85
N LYS A 60 5.37 3.08 13.59
CA LYS A 60 5.49 2.82 15.04
C LYS A 60 6.64 1.87 15.38
N TYR A 61 6.92 0.90 14.51
CA TYR A 61 7.96 -0.13 14.71
C TYR A 61 9.23 0.13 13.89
N GLN A 62 9.43 1.35 13.38
CA GLN A 62 10.63 1.77 12.65
C GLN A 62 10.95 0.91 11.40
N ARG A 63 9.91 0.35 10.77
CA ARG A 63 10.00 -0.46 9.55
C ARG A 63 9.86 0.42 8.31
N THR A 64 10.75 1.40 8.18
CA THR A 64 10.64 2.47 7.18
C THR A 64 10.64 1.95 5.73
N ARG A 65 11.44 0.93 5.42
CA ARG A 65 11.46 0.31 4.08
C ARG A 65 10.11 -0.33 3.74
N ASP A 66 9.54 -1.08 4.66
CA ASP A 66 8.27 -1.77 4.44
C ASP A 66 7.12 -0.77 4.26
N ARG A 67 7.16 0.35 4.99
CA ARG A 67 6.20 1.46 4.81
C ARG A 67 6.21 2.00 3.39
N TYR A 68 7.37 2.40 2.88
CA TYR A 68 7.46 2.96 1.51
C TYR A 68 7.18 1.91 0.43
N MET A 69 7.56 0.66 0.66
CA MET A 69 7.23 -0.44 -0.25
C MET A 69 5.71 -0.65 -0.35
N ALA A 70 5.00 -0.69 0.78
CA ALA A 70 3.54 -0.82 0.82
C ALA A 70 2.85 0.36 0.12
N TRP A 71 3.30 1.58 0.39
CA TRP A 71 2.75 2.79 -0.23
C TRP A 71 2.93 2.77 -1.75
N ARG A 72 4.13 2.43 -2.22
CA ARG A 72 4.41 2.27 -3.66
C ARG A 72 3.51 1.21 -4.31
N GLN A 73 3.31 0.06 -3.66
CA GLN A 73 2.44 -0.99 -4.20
C GLN A 73 0.98 -0.54 -4.27
N TYR A 74 0.51 0.23 -3.29
CA TYR A 74 -0.82 0.82 -3.33
C TYR A 74 -1.00 1.78 -4.51
N ILE A 75 -0.04 2.70 -4.72
CA ILE A 75 -0.03 3.60 -5.87
C ILE A 75 -0.06 2.82 -7.18
N GLN A 76 0.80 1.81 -7.34
CA GLN A 76 0.84 0.98 -8.54
C GLN A 76 -0.54 0.34 -8.82
N ARG A 77 -1.22 -0.17 -7.79
CA ARG A 77 -2.57 -0.75 -7.92
C ARG A 77 -3.62 0.28 -8.35
N MET A 78 -3.53 1.53 -7.86
CA MET A 78 -4.40 2.63 -8.32
C MET A 78 -4.15 2.92 -9.80
N THR A 79 -2.89 2.92 -10.22
CA THR A 79 -2.50 3.14 -11.61
C THR A 79 -3.00 2.03 -12.53
N GLU A 80 -2.87 0.77 -12.15
CA GLU A 80 -3.39 -0.39 -12.88
C GLU A 80 -4.92 -0.37 -13.05
N LYS A 81 -5.64 0.26 -12.11
CA LYS A 81 -7.10 0.42 -12.16
C LYS A 81 -7.56 1.68 -12.90
N GLY A 82 -6.63 2.48 -13.44
CA GLY A 82 -6.96 3.73 -14.14
C GLY A 82 -7.33 4.88 -13.19
N MET A 83 -7.07 4.76 -11.88
CA MET A 83 -7.41 5.77 -10.88
C MET A 83 -6.35 6.88 -10.84
N GLN A 84 -6.31 7.69 -11.91
CA GLN A 84 -5.26 8.68 -12.13
C GLN A 84 -5.17 9.73 -11.01
N GLU A 85 -6.29 10.31 -10.59
CA GLU A 85 -6.27 11.36 -9.56
C GLU A 85 -5.68 10.84 -8.25
N GLU A 86 -6.15 9.68 -7.77
CA GLU A 86 -5.68 9.05 -6.55
C GLU A 86 -4.20 8.65 -6.64
N ALA A 87 -3.81 7.97 -7.74
CA ALA A 87 -2.42 7.56 -7.95
C ALA A 87 -1.44 8.75 -7.96
N MET A 88 -1.83 9.85 -8.60
CA MET A 88 -1.01 11.07 -8.66
C MET A 88 -0.93 11.77 -7.30
N ALA A 89 -2.07 11.90 -6.60
CA ALA A 89 -2.10 12.51 -5.27
C ALA A 89 -1.24 11.72 -4.26
N GLU A 90 -1.35 10.39 -4.26
CA GLU A 90 -0.58 9.51 -3.38
C GLU A 90 0.92 9.49 -3.75
N THR A 91 1.26 9.60 -5.03
CA THR A 91 2.66 9.74 -5.48
C THR A 91 3.30 11.01 -4.95
N VAL A 92 2.58 12.14 -5.01
CA VAL A 92 3.05 13.42 -4.45
C VAL A 92 3.23 13.30 -2.93
N ARG A 93 2.25 12.73 -2.23
CA ARG A 93 2.33 12.52 -0.77
C ARG A 93 3.53 11.66 -0.37
N LEU A 94 3.74 10.54 -1.06
CA LEU A 94 4.88 9.65 -0.80
C LEU A 94 6.21 10.38 -1.01
N HIS A 95 6.36 11.10 -2.13
CA HIS A 95 7.60 11.81 -2.45
C HIS A 95 7.90 12.89 -1.42
N GLN A 96 6.92 13.73 -1.07
CA GLN A 96 7.07 14.79 -0.06
C GLN A 96 7.40 14.24 1.33
N ASP A 97 6.75 13.16 1.74
CA ASP A 97 7.04 12.49 3.01
C ASP A 97 8.48 11.94 3.04
N ALA A 98 8.95 11.36 1.93
CA ALA A 98 10.31 10.88 1.79
C ALA A 98 11.35 12.02 1.76
N GLU A 99 11.07 13.12 1.08
CA GLU A 99 11.91 14.33 1.10
C GLU A 99 12.05 14.89 2.51
N GLN A 100 10.93 15.05 3.23
CA GLN A 100 10.91 15.55 4.60
C GLN A 100 11.69 14.64 5.55
N ALA A 101 11.55 13.32 5.39
CA ALA A 101 12.29 12.33 6.17
C ALA A 101 13.77 12.19 5.74
N ARG A 102 14.17 12.80 4.62
CA ARG A 102 15.47 12.58 3.96
C ARG A 102 15.76 11.10 3.70
N ASP A 103 14.71 10.33 3.39
CA ASP A 103 14.81 8.89 3.20
C ASP A 103 15.07 8.54 1.73
N LYS A 104 16.29 8.04 1.44
CA LYS A 104 16.71 7.70 0.08
C LYS A 104 15.86 6.58 -0.55
N TYR A 105 15.38 5.63 0.25
CA TYR A 105 14.57 4.53 -0.27
C TYR A 105 13.16 5.02 -0.61
N GLY A 106 12.57 5.88 0.23
CA GLY A 106 11.32 6.56 -0.03
C GLY A 106 11.37 7.42 -1.30
N LEU A 107 12.45 8.20 -1.49
CA LEU A 107 12.65 9.01 -2.69
C LEU A 107 12.66 8.14 -3.95
N ALA A 108 13.44 7.05 -3.95
CA ALA A 108 13.46 6.10 -5.05
C ALA A 108 12.06 5.48 -5.29
N CYS A 109 11.30 5.16 -4.24
CA CYS A 109 9.93 4.70 -4.40
C CYS A 109 9.04 5.75 -5.08
N GLY A 110 9.16 7.02 -4.71
CA GLY A 110 8.44 8.13 -5.32
C GLY A 110 8.78 8.32 -6.80
N GLU A 111 10.07 8.35 -7.14
CA GLU A 111 10.54 8.45 -8.53
C GLU A 111 10.04 7.29 -9.40
N MET A 112 10.04 6.07 -8.85
CA MET A 112 9.48 4.90 -9.54
C MET A 112 7.97 5.05 -9.80
N CYS A 113 7.21 5.59 -8.83
CA CYS A 113 5.78 5.85 -8.99
C CYS A 113 5.53 6.92 -10.07
N ILE A 114 6.29 8.02 -10.06
CA ILE A 114 6.21 9.08 -11.08
C ILE A 114 6.42 8.49 -12.47
N GLY A 115 7.52 7.75 -12.67
CA GLY A 115 7.83 7.14 -13.97
C GLY A 115 6.80 6.10 -14.41
N TYR A 116 6.25 5.31 -13.47
CA TYR A 116 5.22 4.33 -13.76
C TYR A 116 3.89 5.00 -14.16
N ASN A 117 3.45 6.01 -13.43
CA ASN A 117 2.23 6.76 -13.70
C ASN A 117 2.30 7.47 -15.05
N HIS A 118 3.41 8.15 -15.36
CA HIS A 118 3.59 8.78 -16.67
C HIS A 118 3.46 7.78 -17.82
N ARG A 119 4.05 6.59 -17.67
CA ARG A 119 3.98 5.56 -18.72
C ARG A 119 2.56 5.03 -18.91
N VAL A 120 1.84 4.73 -17.83
CA VAL A 120 0.50 4.12 -17.93
C VAL A 120 -0.53 5.15 -18.36
N PHE A 121 -0.59 6.30 -17.69
CA PHE A 121 -1.59 7.33 -18.00
C PHE A 121 -1.29 8.09 -19.29
N GLY A 122 -0.01 8.31 -19.63
CA GLY A 122 0.38 8.93 -20.89
C GLY A 122 0.00 8.08 -22.11
N ASN A 123 0.07 6.76 -22.00
CA ASN A 123 -0.36 5.83 -23.05
C ASN A 123 -1.89 5.69 -23.16
N ASN A 124 -2.65 6.16 -22.15
CA ASN A 124 -4.11 6.12 -22.16
C ASN A 124 -4.75 7.35 -22.86
N VAL A 125 -3.95 8.31 -23.31
CA VAL A 125 -4.41 9.41 -24.17
C VAL A 125 -4.44 8.91 -25.61
N LYS A 126 -5.61 8.44 -26.07
CA LYS A 126 -5.85 8.34 -27.52
C LYS A 126 -5.97 9.76 -28.08
N LEU A 127 -5.05 10.14 -28.96
CA LEU A 127 -5.16 11.31 -29.83
C LEU A 127 -6.40 11.21 -30.72
#